data_AF-A0A0R2L1Q1-F1
#
_entry.id   AF-A0A0R2L1Q1-F1
#
_cell.length_a   1.000
_cell.length_b   1.000
_cell.length_c   1.000
_cell.angle_alpha   90.00
_cell.angle_beta   90.00
_cell.angle_gamma   90.00
#
_symmetry.space_group_name_H-M   'P 1'
#
loop_
_entity.id
_entity.type
_entity.pdbx_description
1 polymer ?
#
loop_
_entity_poly.entity_id
_entity_poly.type
_entity_poly.pdbx_seq_one_letter_code
_entity_poly.pdbx_strand_id
1 'polypeptide(L)'
;MREAIEASSVLQIDDENPDIVIAIGGDGTLMSAFHKYFDQIDHIGFGGIHTGQLGFYTWHELTIEEIKTWGSKHEPTTIHLRL
;
A
#
# COMPACT_ATOMS: atom_id res chain seq x y z
N MET A 1 10.39 5.28 -0.52
CA MET A 1 9.47 4.13 -0.45
C MET A 1 9.93 2.99 -1.36
N ARG A 2 10.00 3.19 -2.69
CA ARG A 2 10.41 2.16 -3.65
C ARG A 2 11.78 1.54 -3.34
N GLU A 3 12.80 2.37 -3.12
CA GLU A 3 14.15 1.90 -2.72
C GLU A 3 14.13 1.09 -1.42
N ALA A 4 13.26 1.44 -0.46
CA ALA A 4 13.14 0.72 0.81
C ALA A 4 12.46 -0.64 0.66
N ILE A 5 11.57 -0.79 -0.33
CA ILE A 5 10.95 -2.06 -0.71
C ILE A 5 11.99 -2.92 -1.45
N GLU A 6 12.71 -2.35 -2.41
CA GLU A 6 13.75 -3.05 -3.17
C GLU A 6 14.93 -3.50 -2.29
N ALA A 7 15.22 -2.77 -1.22
CA ALA A 7 16.22 -3.16 -0.22
C ALA A 7 15.73 -4.22 0.79
N SER A 8 14.44 -4.58 0.78
CA SER A 8 13.85 -5.56 1.67
C SER A 8 13.88 -6.96 1.06
N SER A 9 14.29 -7.95 1.84
CA SER A 9 14.26 -9.36 1.40
C SER A 9 12.88 -10.02 1.52
N VAL A 10 11.92 -9.37 2.17
CA VAL A 10 10.59 -9.93 2.50
C VAL A 10 9.44 -9.25 1.76
N LEU A 11 9.74 -8.19 1.00
CA LEU A 11 8.76 -7.41 0.24
C LEU A 11 9.07 -7.53 -1.26
N GLN A 12 8.03 -7.65 -2.07
CA GLN A 12 8.13 -7.67 -3.52
C GLN A 12 7.14 -6.68 -4.13
N ILE A 13 7.43 -6.19 -5.34
CA ILE A 13 6.49 -5.34 -6.07
C ILE A 13 5.64 -6.23 -6.98
N ASP A 14 4.32 -6.14 -6.85
CA ASP A 14 3.35 -6.74 -7.77
C ASP A 14 2.27 -5.70 -8.06
N ASP A 15 2.17 -5.29 -9.33
CA ASP A 15 1.21 -4.28 -9.77
C ASP A 15 -0.16 -4.88 -10.14
N GLU A 16 -0.24 -6.20 -10.28
CA GLU A 16 -1.43 -6.94 -10.70
C GLU A 16 -2.14 -7.58 -9.50
N ASN A 17 -1.40 -8.29 -8.65
CA ASN A 17 -1.94 -9.05 -7.51
C ASN A 17 -1.24 -8.69 -6.18
N PRO A 18 -1.29 -7.43 -5.72
CA PRO A 18 -0.67 -7.04 -4.46
C PRO A 18 -1.45 -7.57 -3.24
N ASP A 19 -0.74 -7.93 -2.19
CA ASP A 19 -1.30 -8.14 -0.85
C ASP A 19 -1.61 -6.80 -0.16
N ILE A 20 -0.78 -5.77 -0.44
CA ILE A 20 -0.94 -4.43 0.11
C ILE A 20 -0.84 -3.37 -1.01
N VAL A 21 -1.77 -2.42 -1.02
CA VAL A 21 -1.71 -1.23 -1.86
C VAL A 21 -1.46 0.00 -1.00
N ILE A 22 -0.41 0.76 -1.32
CA ILE A 22 -0.07 2.00 -0.63
C ILE A 22 -0.32 3.17 -1.59
N ALA A 23 -1.33 3.98 -1.27
CA ALA A 23 -1.66 5.20 -1.99
C ALA A 23 -0.98 6.41 -1.33
N ILE A 24 -0.13 7.11 -2.08
CA ILE A 24 0.62 8.28 -1.63
C ILE A 24 0.07 9.51 -2.35
N GLY A 25 -0.71 10.34 -1.68
CA GLY A 25 -1.39 11.46 -2.32
C GLY A 25 -2.55 12.00 -1.49
N GLY A 26 -3.64 12.40 -2.15
CA GLY A 26 -4.89 12.78 -1.48
C GLY A 26 -5.98 11.71 -1.59
N ASP A 27 -7.19 12.05 -1.18
CA ASP A 27 -8.35 11.13 -1.24
C ASP A 27 -8.61 10.59 -2.65
N GLY A 28 -8.37 11.40 -3.68
CA GLY A 28 -8.48 10.97 -5.08
C GLY A 28 -7.50 9.85 -5.45
N THR A 29 -6.27 9.88 -4.90
CA THR A 29 -5.28 8.82 -5.11
C THR A 29 -5.72 7.53 -4.43
N LEU A 30 -6.23 7.61 -3.20
CA LEU A 30 -6.74 6.45 -2.46
C LEU A 30 -7.98 5.83 -3.13
N MET A 31 -8.96 6.65 -3.50
CA MET A 31 -10.15 6.15 -4.21
C MET A 31 -9.80 5.54 -5.57
N SER A 32 -8.85 6.13 -6.29
CA SER A 32 -8.35 5.56 -7.54
C SER A 32 -7.71 4.19 -7.34
N ALA A 33 -6.98 3.99 -6.22
CA ALA A 33 -6.43 2.70 -5.83
C ALA A 33 -7.53 1.67 -5.53
N PHE A 34 -8.55 2.04 -4.74
CA PHE A 34 -9.71 1.17 -4.51
C PHE A 34 -10.42 0.77 -5.80
N HIS A 35 -10.65 1.71 -6.71
CA HIS A 35 -11.30 1.39 -7.99
C HIS A 35 -10.47 0.46 -8.87
N LYS A 36 -9.14 0.60 -8.88
CA LYS A 36 -8.25 -0.28 -9.67
C LYS A 36 -8.35 -1.73 -9.18
N TYR A 37 -8.45 -1.93 -7.88
CA TYR A 37 -8.39 -3.23 -7.23
C TYR A 37 -9.75 -3.68 -6.70
N PHE A 38 -10.85 -3.13 -7.23
CA PHE A 38 -12.19 -3.35 -6.71
C PHE A 38 -12.58 -4.84 -6.71
N ASP A 39 -12.16 -5.58 -7.72
CA ASP A 39 -12.47 -7.02 -7.88
C ASP A 39 -11.67 -7.92 -6.92
N GLN A 40 -10.70 -7.35 -6.19
CA GLN A 40 -9.80 -8.06 -5.28
C GLN A 40 -9.75 -7.46 -3.87
N ILE A 41 -10.66 -6.54 -3.54
CA ILE A 41 -10.65 -5.82 -2.24
C ILE A 41 -10.70 -6.73 -1.02
N ASP A 42 -11.29 -7.94 -1.16
CA ASP A 42 -11.50 -8.85 -0.03
C ASP A 42 -10.18 -9.41 0.54
N HIS A 43 -9.08 -9.36 -0.21
CA HIS A 43 -7.77 -9.87 0.22
C HIS A 43 -6.66 -8.80 0.27
N ILE A 44 -6.97 -7.55 -0.06
CA ILE A 44 -5.97 -6.48 -0.16
C ILE A 44 -6.03 -5.56 1.05
N GLY A 45 -4.89 -5.36 1.69
CA GLY A 45 -4.70 -4.28 2.65
C GLY A 45 -4.50 -2.94 1.95
N PHE A 46 -5.30 -1.93 2.27
CA PHE A 46 -5.11 -0.57 1.75
C PHE A 46 -4.51 0.35 2.82
N GLY A 47 -3.42 1.04 2.45
CA GLY A 47 -2.77 2.07 3.26
C GLY A 47 -2.68 3.40 2.53
N GLY A 48 -2.80 4.50 3.26
CA GLY A 48 -2.72 5.86 2.70
C GLY A 48 -1.57 6.65 3.34
N ILE A 49 -0.74 7.30 2.51
CA ILE A 49 0.22 8.32 2.95
C ILE A 49 -0.25 9.66 2.38
N HIS A 50 -0.76 10.53 3.25
CA HIS A 50 -1.29 11.83 2.82
C HIS A 50 -0.18 12.86 2.68
N THR A 51 -0.13 13.57 1.55
CA THR A 51 0.90 14.59 1.27
C THR A 51 0.33 16.02 1.13
N GLY A 52 -0.95 16.26 1.49
CA GLY A 52 -1.65 17.56 1.34
C GLY A 52 -2.44 18.06 2.56
N GLN A 53 -3.38 19.02 2.38
CA GLN A 53 -4.28 19.48 3.46
C GLN A 53 -5.37 18.44 3.74
N LEU A 54 -5.41 17.94 4.99
CA LEU A 54 -6.48 17.14 5.64
C LEU A 54 -7.14 16.05 4.76
N GLY A 55 -6.61 14.83 4.77
CA GLY A 55 -7.22 13.67 4.12
C GLY A 55 -8.46 13.18 4.86
N PHE A 56 -9.62 13.18 4.19
CA PHE A 56 -10.89 12.76 4.79
C PHE A 56 -11.04 11.24 4.86
N TYR A 57 -10.29 10.48 4.05
CA TYR A 57 -10.40 9.02 3.92
C TYR A 57 -9.15 8.24 4.32
N THR A 58 -8.20 8.83 5.07
CA THR A 58 -6.98 8.13 5.50
C THR A 58 -7.35 6.98 6.45
N TRP A 59 -7.45 5.77 5.89
CA TRP A 59 -7.96 4.60 6.60
C TRP A 59 -6.93 4.04 7.60
N HIS A 60 -5.64 4.22 7.31
CA HIS A 60 -4.53 4.08 8.26
C HIS A 60 -3.25 4.65 7.64
N GLU A 61 -2.50 5.46 8.39
CA GLU A 61 -1.14 5.87 7.99
C GLU A 61 -0.18 4.72 8.30
N LEU A 62 0.15 3.92 7.29
CA LEU A 62 1.13 2.84 7.46
C LEU A 62 2.56 3.40 7.36
N THR A 63 3.39 3.07 8.35
CA THR A 63 4.84 3.29 8.30
C THR A 63 5.56 2.15 7.57
N ILE A 64 6.77 2.43 7.07
CA ILE A 64 7.63 1.40 6.45
C ILE A 64 7.91 0.24 7.41
N GLU A 65 8.08 0.51 8.69
CA GLU A 65 8.38 -0.52 9.70
C GLU A 65 7.17 -1.42 9.96
N GLU A 66 5.95 -0.88 9.94
CA GLU A 66 4.72 -1.68 10.03
C GLU A 66 4.54 -2.57 8.80
N ILE A 67 4.85 -2.05 7.61
CA ILE A 67 4.80 -2.81 6.35
C ILE A 67 5.80 -3.98 6.38
N LYS A 68 7.03 -3.74 6.83
CA LYS A 68 8.03 -4.80 7.01
C LYS A 68 7.59 -5.84 8.03
N THR A 69 7.02 -5.40 9.15
CA THR A 69 6.51 -6.29 10.21
C THR A 69 5.37 -7.18 9.71
N TRP A 70 4.48 -6.62 8.90
CA TRP A 70 3.41 -7.37 8.25
C TRP A 70 3.99 -8.38 7.25
N GLY A 71 4.96 -7.94 6.45
CA GLY A 71 5.70 -8.75 5.48
C GLY A 71 6.30 -10.01 6.08
N SER A 72 7.04 -9.89 7.18
CA SER A 72 7.64 -11.04 7.87
C SER A 72 6.64 -12.00 8.51
N LYS A 73 5.36 -11.60 8.68
CA LYS A 73 4.32 -12.51 9.19
C LYS A 73 3.59 -13.27 8.07
N HIS A 74 3.66 -12.79 6.82
CA HIS A 74 2.90 -13.30 5.68
C HIS A 74 3.80 -13.54 4.45
N GLU A 75 5.01 -14.07 4.64
CA GLU A 75 6.01 -14.15 3.57
C GLU A 75 5.60 -15.09 2.38
N PRO A 76 5.82 -14.66 1.12
CA PRO A 76 6.23 -13.33 0.66
C PRO A 76 5.05 -12.37 0.51
N THR A 77 5.25 -11.09 0.85
CA THR A 77 4.25 -10.02 0.70
C THR A 77 4.52 -9.16 -0.52
N THR A 78 3.50 -8.97 -1.35
CA THR A 78 3.52 -8.16 -2.55
C THR A 78 2.89 -6.78 -2.32
N ILE A 79 3.51 -5.75 -2.89
CA ILE A 79 3.12 -4.34 -2.68
C ILE A 79 2.95 -3.62 -4.03
N HIS A 80 1.86 -2.88 -4.16
CA HIS A 80 1.72 -1.85 -5.21
C HIS A 80 1.83 -0.45 -4.60
N LEU A 81 2.66 0.42 -5.21
CA LEU A 81 2.77 1.83 -4.87
C LEU A 81 2.03 2.70 -5.88
N ARG A 82 1.12 3.57 -5.41
CA ARG A 82 0.42 4.54 -6.27
C ARG A 82 0.69 5.97 -5.82
N LEU A 83 1.15 6.80 -6.75
CA LEU A 83 1.38 8.24 -6.59
C LEU A 83 0.19 9.03 -7.16
#